data_AF-A0A2S2R406-F1
#
_entry.id   AF-A0A2S2R406-F1
#
_cell.length_a   1.000
_cell.length_b   1.000
_cell.length_c   1.000
_cell.angle_alpha   90.00
_cell.angle_beta   90.00
_cell.angle_gamma   90.00
#
_symmetry.space_group_name_H-M   'P 1'
#
loop_
_entity.id
_entity.type
_entity.pdbx_description
1 polymer ?
#
loop_
_entity_poly.entity_id
_entity_poly.type
_entity_poly.pdbx_seq_one_letter_code
_entity_poly.pdbx_strand_id
1 'polypeptide(L)'
;WVFETNYLCIWGTNVWCGLIGGKLLGPYFYDGTLNGRLYLEFIMNELPIMLNDIPLATRNNLILQQDGAPAHNANVVKNYLNEHFENRWIGTNGILKWPPRSPDLTPLDYFLWGHLKTVVYANPTTNLIDLKQKIIAVCNQLTEGQISSATNKEFLRRTEACLNCNGEKFEQFIR
;
A
#
# COMPACT_ATOMS: atom_id res chain seq x y z
N TRP A 1 42.85 2.33 6.73
CA TRP A 1 42.55 1.16 5.87
C TRP A 1 41.10 0.79 6.04
N VAL A 2 40.22 1.50 5.32
CA VAL A 2 38.81 1.13 5.21
C VAL A 2 38.75 0.19 4.02
N PHE A 3 38.43 -1.08 4.27
CA PHE A 3 38.07 -1.97 3.18
C PHE A 3 36.70 -1.52 2.67
N GLU A 4 36.69 -0.76 1.57
CA GLU A 4 35.50 -0.62 0.73
C GLU A 4 35.14 -2.01 0.20
N THR A 5 34.13 -2.62 0.81
CA THR A 5 33.49 -3.81 0.24
C THR A 5 32.38 -3.34 -0.69
N ASN A 6 32.76 -3.01 -1.93
CA ASN A 6 31.86 -2.69 -3.04
C ASN A 6 31.10 -3.94 -3.56
N TYR A 7 30.49 -4.72 -2.68
CA TYR A 7 29.70 -5.91 -3.05
C TYR A 7 28.37 -6.02 -2.29
N LEU A 8 27.78 -4.91 -1.85
CA LEU A 8 26.34 -4.90 -1.59
C LEU A 8 25.64 -4.90 -2.95
N CYS A 9 25.27 -6.08 -3.43
CA CYS A 9 24.28 -6.13 -4.48
C CYS A 9 22.98 -5.57 -3.89
N ILE A 10 22.56 -4.39 -4.35
CA ILE A 10 21.33 -3.76 -3.88
C ILE A 10 20.18 -4.47 -4.59
N TRP A 11 19.65 -5.51 -3.95
CA TRP A 11 18.41 -6.14 -4.40
C TRP A 11 17.23 -5.35 -3.85
N GLY A 12 16.27 -5.05 -4.72
CA GLY A 12 15.01 -4.43 -4.36
C GLY A 12 13.86 -5.15 -5.06
N THR A 13 12.68 -5.14 -4.44
CA THR A 13 11.44 -5.61 -5.06
C THR A 13 10.38 -4.55 -4.87
N ASN A 14 9.56 -4.32 -5.90
CA ASN A 14 8.33 -3.55 -5.74
C ASN A 14 7.26 -4.49 -5.19
N VAL A 15 6.53 -4.04 -4.17
CA VAL A 15 5.50 -4.84 -3.49
C VAL A 15 4.20 -4.05 -3.48
N TRP A 16 3.10 -4.71 -3.78
CA TRP A 16 1.75 -4.20 -3.57
C TRP A 16 1.07 -4.95 -2.42
N CYS A 17 0.37 -4.20 -1.58
CA CYS A 17 -0.52 -4.73 -0.56
C CYS A 17 -1.79 -3.89 -0.54
N GLY A 18 -2.90 -4.50 -0.12
CA GLY A 18 -4.17 -3.81 0.15
C GLY A 18 -4.68 -4.12 1.55
N LEU A 19 -5.47 -3.24 2.13
CA LEU A 19 -6.16 -3.47 3.40
C LEU A 19 -7.67 -3.36 3.16
N ILE A 20 -8.43 -4.39 3.55
CA ILE A 20 -9.87 -4.44 3.33
C ILE A 20 -10.56 -5.23 4.44
N GLY A 21 -11.52 -4.61 5.13
CA GLY A 21 -12.36 -5.29 6.13
C GLY A 21 -11.58 -6.10 7.16
N GLY A 22 -10.50 -5.53 7.71
CA GLY A 22 -9.64 -6.21 8.69
C GLY A 22 -8.65 -7.23 8.10
N LYS A 23 -8.64 -7.43 6.78
CA LYS A 23 -7.71 -8.35 6.10
C LYS A 23 -6.63 -7.61 5.32
N LEU A 24 -5.46 -8.22 5.24
CA LEU A 24 -4.40 -7.86 4.31
C LEU A 24 -4.61 -8.63 3.01
N LEU A 25 -4.63 -7.92 1.89
CA LEU A 25 -4.51 -8.47 0.54
C LEU A 25 -3.03 -8.39 0.12
N GLY A 26 -2.47 -9.51 -0.34
CA GLY A 26 -1.08 -9.60 -0.77
C GLY A 26 -0.18 -10.27 0.28
N PRO A 27 1.14 -10.09 0.17
CA PRO A 27 1.84 -9.21 -0.77
C PRO A 27 1.84 -9.74 -2.21
N TYR A 28 1.75 -8.82 -3.19
CA TYR A 28 2.05 -9.10 -4.60
C TYR A 28 3.41 -8.48 -4.97
N PHE A 29 4.27 -9.25 -5.64
CA PHE A 29 5.61 -8.80 -6.03
C PHE A 29 5.66 -8.54 -7.53
N TYR A 30 6.07 -7.34 -7.93
CA TYR A 30 6.32 -7.05 -9.34
C TYR A 30 7.71 -7.53 -9.75
N ASP A 31 7.81 -8.05 -10.96
CA ASP A 31 9.09 -8.30 -11.61
C ASP A 31 9.54 -7.06 -12.38
N GLY A 32 10.65 -6.46 -11.93
CA GLY A 32 11.21 -5.25 -12.50
C GLY A 32 10.67 -3.94 -11.91
N THR A 33 10.92 -2.85 -12.63
CA THR A 33 10.55 -1.49 -12.21
C THR A 33 9.07 -1.23 -12.46
N LEU A 34 8.33 -0.97 -11.38
CA LEU A 34 6.91 -0.63 -11.44
C LEU A 34 6.68 0.58 -12.35
N ASN A 35 5.76 0.43 -13.30
CA ASN A 35 5.29 1.48 -14.18
C ASN A 35 3.78 1.33 -14.39
N GLY A 36 3.15 2.29 -15.06
CA GLY A 36 1.70 2.28 -15.24
C GLY A 36 1.15 1.06 -15.99
N ARG A 37 1.91 0.45 -16.90
CA ARG A 37 1.47 -0.75 -17.62
C ARG A 37 1.49 -1.98 -16.74
N LEU A 38 2.59 -2.21 -16.00
CA LEU A 38 2.67 -3.31 -15.03
C LEU A 38 1.62 -3.18 -13.94
N TYR A 39 1.37 -1.94 -13.48
CA TYR A 39 0.31 -1.68 -12.51
C TYR A 39 -1.09 -1.97 -13.07
N LEU A 40 -1.35 -1.58 -14.32
CA LEU A 40 -2.60 -1.91 -15.00
C LEU A 40 -2.79 -3.43 -15.17
N GLU A 41 -1.75 -4.13 -15.61
CA GLU A 41 -1.77 -5.60 -15.75
C GLU A 41 -2.09 -6.29 -14.41
N PHE A 42 -1.52 -5.80 -13.31
CA PHE A 42 -1.85 -6.26 -11.96
C PHE A 42 -3.33 -6.00 -11.60
N ILE A 43 -3.83 -4.77 -11.79
CA ILE A 43 -5.23 -4.43 -11.45
C ILE A 43 -6.21 -5.25 -12.28
N MET A 44 -5.90 -5.51 -13.56
CA MET A 44 -6.78 -6.23 -14.47
C MET A 44 -6.85 -7.72 -14.14
N ASN A 45 -5.71 -8.34 -13.86
CA ASN A 45 -5.60 -9.79 -13.86
C ASN A 45 -5.46 -10.37 -12.44
N GLU A 46 -4.74 -9.71 -11.55
CA GLU A 46 -4.36 -10.26 -10.25
C GLU A 46 -5.28 -9.77 -9.13
N LEU A 47 -5.58 -8.47 -9.09
CA LEU A 47 -6.44 -7.89 -8.06
C LEU A 47 -7.83 -8.57 -7.97
N PRO A 48 -8.53 -8.90 -9.08
CA PRO A 48 -9.81 -9.60 -8.99
C PRO A 48 -9.68 -10.99 -8.38
N ILE A 49 -8.59 -11.71 -8.67
CA ILE A 49 -8.31 -13.03 -8.10
C ILE A 49 -8.09 -12.91 -6.59
N MET A 50 -7.28 -11.93 -6.17
CA MET A 50 -7.01 -11.67 -4.75
C MET A 50 -8.27 -11.28 -3.97
N LEU A 51 -9.26 -10.70 -4.64
CA LEU A 51 -10.54 -10.32 -4.04
C LEU A 51 -11.52 -11.49 -3.90
N ASN A 52 -11.26 -12.68 -4.47
CA ASN A 52 -12.22 -13.80 -4.43
C ASN A 52 -12.58 -14.25 -3.02
N ASP A 53 -11.63 -14.20 -2.08
CA ASP A 53 -11.82 -14.59 -0.67
C ASP A 53 -12.45 -13.48 0.19
N ILE A 54 -12.82 -12.36 -0.43
CA ILE A 54 -13.53 -11.25 0.21
C ILE A 54 -15.04 -11.46 0.04
N PRO A 55 -15.84 -11.35 1.13
CA PRO A 55 -17.30 -11.45 1.07
C PRO A 55 -17.90 -10.54 -0.01
N LEU A 56 -18.89 -11.05 -0.74
CA LEU A 56 -19.53 -10.32 -1.83
C LEU A 56 -20.11 -8.97 -1.37
N ALA A 57 -20.68 -8.91 -0.17
CA ALA A 57 -21.20 -7.67 0.41
C ALA A 57 -20.12 -6.59 0.58
N THR A 58 -18.90 -7.00 0.95
CA THR A 58 -17.74 -6.08 1.05
C THR A 58 -17.26 -5.68 -0.34
N ARG A 59 -17.21 -6.61 -1.31
CA ARG A 59 -16.80 -6.32 -2.69
C ARG A 59 -17.75 -5.38 -3.42
N ASN A 60 -19.06 -5.54 -3.24
CA ASN A 60 -20.08 -4.70 -3.88
C ASN A 60 -19.97 -3.23 -3.48
N ASN A 61 -19.49 -2.97 -2.26
CA ASN A 61 -19.31 -1.61 -1.72
C ASN A 61 -17.83 -1.16 -1.73
N LEU A 62 -16.97 -1.91 -2.42
CA LEU A 62 -15.54 -1.60 -2.48
C LEU A 62 -15.32 -0.25 -3.17
N ILE A 63 -14.54 0.61 -2.50
CA ILE A 63 -13.93 1.80 -3.09
C ILE A 63 -12.42 1.59 -3.09
N LEU A 64 -11.80 1.65 -4.26
CA LEU A 64 -10.35 1.49 -4.41
C LEU A 64 -9.63 2.82 -4.16
N GLN A 65 -8.92 2.95 -3.05
CA GLN A 65 -8.06 4.11 -2.80
C GLN A 65 -6.61 3.82 -3.22
N GLN A 66 -5.97 4.79 -3.88
CA GLN A 66 -4.58 4.76 -4.29
C GLN A 66 -3.86 6.07 -3.95
N ASP A 67 -2.56 5.99 -3.70
CA ASP A 67 -1.71 7.14 -3.43
C ASP A 67 -1.27 7.87 -4.72
N GLY A 68 -0.36 8.83 -4.56
CA GLY A 68 0.18 9.63 -5.65
C GLY A 68 1.32 9.00 -6.45
N ALA A 69 1.58 7.69 -6.34
CA ALA A 69 2.70 7.07 -7.06
C ALA A 69 2.60 7.29 -8.58
N PRO A 70 3.71 7.47 -9.31
CA PRO A 70 3.68 7.73 -10.75
C PRO A 70 2.97 6.65 -11.57
N ALA A 71 3.11 5.37 -11.19
CA ALA A 71 2.45 4.27 -11.87
C ALA A 71 0.91 4.35 -11.76
N HIS A 72 0.39 4.76 -10.60
CA HIS A 72 -1.04 4.90 -10.36
C HIS A 72 -1.65 6.06 -11.17
N ASN A 73 -0.83 7.08 -11.48
CA ASN A 73 -1.26 8.27 -12.21
C ASN A 73 -1.16 8.15 -13.75
N ALA A 74 -0.70 7.01 -14.26
CA ALA A 74 -0.64 6.77 -15.70
C ALA A 74 -2.04 6.84 -16.34
N ASN A 75 -2.13 7.42 -17.55
CA ASN A 75 -3.41 7.59 -18.24
C ASN A 75 -4.14 6.25 -18.49
N VAL A 76 -3.39 5.20 -18.84
CA VAL A 76 -3.96 3.86 -19.05
C VAL A 76 -4.61 3.30 -17.80
N VAL A 77 -4.03 3.54 -16.61
CA VAL A 77 -4.58 3.12 -15.32
C VAL A 77 -5.85 3.91 -15.01
N LYS A 78 -5.80 5.24 -15.12
CA LYS A 78 -6.95 6.10 -14.85
C LYS A 78 -8.14 5.77 -15.75
N ASN A 79 -7.90 5.55 -17.05
CA ASN A 79 -8.96 5.20 -17.99
C ASN A 79 -9.64 3.89 -17.58
N TYR A 80 -8.84 2.87 -17.24
CA TYR A 80 -9.35 1.61 -16.74
C TYR A 80 -10.18 1.77 -15.45
N LEU A 81 -9.67 2.54 -14.48
CA LEU A 81 -10.38 2.80 -13.22
C LEU A 81 -11.71 3.55 -13.44
N ASN A 82 -11.73 4.54 -14.34
CA ASN A 82 -12.97 5.25 -14.70
C ASN A 82 -14.00 4.32 -15.33
N GLU A 83 -13.58 3.37 -16.16
CA GLU A 83 -14.47 2.42 -16.84
C GLU A 83 -14.98 1.30 -15.91
N HIS A 84 -14.13 0.77 -15.03
CA HIS A 84 -14.43 -0.45 -14.26
C HIS A 84 -14.80 -0.19 -12.79
N PHE A 85 -14.31 0.89 -12.21
CA PHE A 85 -14.63 1.31 -10.85
C PHE A 85 -15.56 2.53 -10.83
N GLU A 86 -15.69 3.28 -11.93
CA GLU A 86 -16.57 4.44 -12.04
C GLU A 86 -16.32 5.45 -10.89
N ASN A 87 -17.34 5.73 -10.08
CA ASN A 87 -17.25 6.61 -8.91
C ASN A 87 -16.71 5.91 -7.64
N ARG A 88 -16.24 4.66 -7.76
CA ARG A 88 -15.76 3.81 -6.65
C ARG A 88 -14.25 3.68 -6.62
N TRP A 89 -13.52 4.73 -7.01
CA TRP A 89 -12.09 4.82 -6.76
C TRP A 89 -11.67 6.24 -6.34
N ILE A 90 -10.61 6.31 -5.55
CA ILE A 90 -10.04 7.54 -4.99
C ILE A 90 -8.55 7.57 -5.35
N GLY A 91 -8.08 8.69 -5.87
CA GLY A 91 -6.65 8.87 -6.19
C GLY A 91 -6.35 10.31 -6.54
N THR A 92 -5.08 10.65 -6.75
CA THR A 92 -4.67 12.06 -6.99
C THR A 92 -5.44 12.72 -8.14
N ASN A 93 -5.73 11.96 -9.20
CA ASN A 93 -6.44 12.43 -10.39
C ASN A 93 -7.82 11.79 -10.57
N GLY A 94 -8.39 11.23 -9.51
CA GLY A 94 -9.75 10.68 -9.52
C GLY A 94 -10.82 11.75 -9.37
N ILE A 95 -12.08 11.36 -9.58
CA ILE A 95 -13.25 12.19 -9.28
C ILE A 95 -13.24 12.54 -7.78
N LEU A 96 -13.04 11.51 -6.95
CA LEU A 96 -12.69 11.66 -5.55
C LEU A 96 -11.18 11.75 -5.42
N LYS A 97 -10.69 12.92 -4.98
CA LYS A 97 -9.25 13.20 -4.92
C LYS A 97 -8.64 12.73 -3.60
N TRP A 98 -7.56 11.96 -3.69
CA TRP A 98 -6.65 11.77 -2.56
C TRP A 98 -5.62 12.90 -2.53
N PRO A 99 -5.39 13.56 -1.37
CA PRO A 99 -4.44 14.65 -1.28
C PRO A 99 -3.01 14.19 -1.62
N PRO A 100 -2.24 15.01 -2.36
CA PRO A 100 -0.85 14.68 -2.66
C PRO A 100 0.00 14.75 -1.39
N ARG A 101 1.02 13.89 -1.30
CA ARG A 101 1.99 13.86 -0.19
C ARG A 101 1.34 13.68 1.18
N SER A 102 0.35 12.81 1.28
CA SER A 102 -0.35 12.51 2.54
C SER A 102 -0.10 11.06 3.02
N PRO A 103 1.16 10.63 3.22
CA PRO A 103 1.44 9.32 3.81
C PRO A 103 0.82 9.20 5.21
N ASP A 104 0.69 10.31 5.93
CA ASP A 104 0.09 10.39 7.26
C ASP A 104 -1.40 10.03 7.28
N LEU A 105 -2.05 9.99 6.11
CA LEU A 105 -3.45 9.60 5.93
C LEU A 105 -3.59 8.21 5.28
N THR A 106 -2.53 7.66 4.70
CA THR A 106 -2.57 6.36 4.01
C THR A 106 -2.18 5.23 4.97
N PRO A 107 -3.09 4.30 5.34
CA PRO A 107 -2.78 3.23 6.29
C PRO A 107 -1.62 2.33 5.89
N LEU A 108 -1.41 2.12 4.58
CA LEU A 108 -0.24 1.38 4.10
C LEU A 108 1.08 2.07 4.47
N ASP A 109 1.12 3.42 4.44
CA ASP A 109 2.34 4.20 4.69
C ASP A 109 2.64 4.34 6.18
N TYR A 110 1.68 4.80 6.99
CA TYR A 110 1.92 5.05 8.41
C TYR A 110 1.94 3.78 9.27
N PHE A 111 1.37 2.67 8.79
CA PHE A 111 1.28 1.41 9.56
C PHE A 111 2.06 0.27 8.89
N LEU A 112 1.71 -0.14 7.67
CA LEU A 112 2.22 -1.39 7.09
C LEU A 112 3.71 -1.31 6.71
N TRP A 113 4.10 -0.32 5.90
CA TRP A 113 5.45 -0.25 5.34
C TRP A 113 6.52 -0.01 6.40
N GLY A 114 6.21 0.80 7.42
CA GLY A 114 7.08 0.99 8.57
C GLY A 114 7.30 -0.32 9.34
N HIS A 115 6.21 -1.03 9.66
CA HIS A 115 6.26 -2.30 10.36
C HIS A 115 7.06 -3.37 9.59
N LEU A 116 6.78 -3.53 8.29
CA LEU A 116 7.50 -4.48 7.44
C LEU A 116 9.01 -4.18 7.42
N LYS A 117 9.41 -2.91 7.24
CA LYS A 117 10.84 -2.54 7.26
C LYS A 117 11.49 -2.90 8.59
N THR A 118 10.86 -2.57 9.72
CA THR A 118 11.40 -2.88 11.04
C THR A 118 11.64 -4.38 11.23
N VAL A 119 10.66 -5.23 10.87
CA VAL A 119 10.77 -6.67 11.11
C VAL A 119 11.68 -7.36 10.09
N VAL A 120 11.54 -7.03 8.80
CA VAL A 120 12.30 -7.67 7.72
C VAL A 120 13.79 -7.35 7.81
N TYR A 121 14.14 -6.11 8.16
CA TYR A 121 15.55 -5.68 8.28
C TYR A 121 16.15 -5.88 9.68
N ALA A 122 15.40 -6.44 10.63
CA ALA A 122 15.95 -6.82 11.94
C ALA A 122 17.08 -7.87 11.80
N ASN A 123 17.01 -8.72 10.77
CA ASN A 123 18.05 -9.67 10.41
C ASN A 123 18.48 -9.48 8.95
N PRO A 124 19.79 -9.54 8.64
CA PRO A 124 20.28 -9.37 7.26
C PRO A 124 19.58 -10.30 6.27
N THR A 125 19.22 -9.76 5.10
CA THR A 125 18.70 -10.54 3.98
C THR A 125 19.84 -11.05 3.12
N THR A 126 19.75 -12.32 2.72
CA THR A 126 20.85 -12.98 1.99
C THR A 126 20.71 -12.89 0.47
N ASN A 127 19.47 -12.78 -0.02
CA ASN A 127 19.15 -12.62 -1.43
C ASN A 127 17.68 -12.16 -1.59
N LEU A 128 17.24 -11.96 -2.84
CA LEU A 128 15.88 -11.52 -3.17
C LEU A 128 14.79 -12.52 -2.74
N ILE A 129 15.06 -13.83 -2.81
CA ILE A 129 14.08 -14.86 -2.42
C ILE A 129 13.85 -14.81 -0.91
N ASP A 130 14.94 -14.75 -0.13
CA ASP A 130 14.88 -14.57 1.33
C ASP A 130 14.14 -13.29 1.71
N LEU A 131 14.38 -12.18 1.00
CA LEU A 131 13.64 -10.93 1.20
C LEU A 131 12.13 -11.10 0.97
N LYS A 132 11.72 -11.71 -0.16
CA LYS A 132 10.30 -11.97 -0.47
C LYS A 132 9.66 -12.89 0.59
N GLN A 133 10.36 -13.94 1.00
CA GLN A 133 9.90 -14.89 2.03
C GLN A 133 9.71 -14.22 3.40
N LYS A 134 10.64 -13.36 3.82
CA LYS A 134 10.49 -12.59 5.06
C LYS A 134 9.28 -11.66 4.99
N ILE A 135 9.09 -10.92 3.90
CA ILE A 135 7.92 -10.05 3.72
C ILE A 135 6.62 -10.87 3.83
N ILE A 136 6.52 -12.01 3.14
CA ILE A 136 5.36 -12.91 3.23
C ILE A 136 5.13 -13.37 4.68
N ALA A 137 6.18 -13.78 5.38
CA ALA A 137 6.08 -14.26 6.76
C ALA A 137 5.54 -13.18 7.71
N VAL A 138 6.00 -11.92 7.59
CA VAL A 138 5.49 -10.82 8.41
C VAL A 138 4.05 -10.48 8.03
N CYS A 139 3.72 -10.42 6.74
CA CYS A 139 2.36 -10.19 6.27
C CYS A 139 1.36 -11.21 6.84
N ASN A 140 1.74 -12.50 6.88
CA ASN A 140 0.91 -13.58 7.43
C ASN A 140 0.72 -13.52 8.95
N GLN A 141 1.52 -12.74 9.67
CA GLN A 141 1.42 -12.56 11.12
C GLN A 141 0.54 -11.37 11.51
N LEU A 142 0.15 -10.50 10.57
CA LEU A 142 -0.71 -9.37 10.86
C LEU A 142 -2.12 -9.85 11.25
N THR A 143 -2.56 -9.40 12.41
CA THR A 143 -3.87 -9.75 12.95
C THR A 143 -4.95 -8.81 12.44
N GLU A 144 -6.19 -9.30 12.40
CA GLU A 144 -7.37 -8.50 12.07
C GLU A 144 -7.52 -7.27 12.97
N GLY A 145 -7.20 -7.43 14.26
CA GLY A 145 -7.25 -6.33 15.23
C GLY A 145 -6.27 -5.20 14.91
N GLN A 146 -5.05 -5.54 14.49
CA GLN A 146 -4.05 -4.54 14.08
C GLN A 146 -4.51 -3.78 12.84
N ILE A 147 -4.97 -4.52 11.82
CA ILE A 147 -5.44 -3.94 10.55
C ILE A 147 -6.66 -3.05 10.79
N SER A 148 -7.65 -3.54 11.54
CA SER A 148 -8.87 -2.78 11.84
C SER A 148 -8.58 -1.55 12.69
N SER A 149 -7.64 -1.63 13.64
CA SER A 149 -7.21 -0.47 14.42
C SER A 149 -6.57 0.60 13.52
N ALA A 150 -5.72 0.19 12.57
CA ALA A 150 -5.12 1.10 11.61
C ALA A 150 -6.19 1.73 10.70
N THR A 151 -7.01 0.91 10.01
CA THR A 151 -7.94 1.41 8.99
C THR A 151 -9.15 2.16 9.53
N ASN A 152 -9.55 1.92 10.79
CA ASN A 152 -10.76 2.53 11.35
C ASN A 152 -10.41 3.59 12.39
N LYS A 153 -9.88 3.18 13.56
CA LYS A 153 -9.67 4.08 14.69
C LYS A 153 -8.58 5.12 14.39
N GLU A 154 -7.44 4.65 13.91
CA GLU A 154 -6.28 5.50 13.68
C GLU A 154 -6.48 6.38 12.45
N PHE A 155 -7.08 5.85 11.39
CA PHE A 155 -7.48 6.65 10.23
C PHE A 155 -8.39 7.83 10.62
N LEU A 156 -9.45 7.59 11.40
CA LEU A 156 -10.35 8.65 11.86
C LEU A 156 -9.60 9.70 12.68
N ARG A 157 -8.79 9.27 13.66
CA ARG A 157 -7.97 10.16 14.49
C ARG A 157 -7.04 11.05 13.64
N ARG A 158 -6.39 10.46 12.63
CA ARG A 158 -5.49 11.16 11.70
C ARG A 158 -6.23 12.15 10.82
N THR A 159 -7.41 11.78 10.31
CA THR A 159 -8.25 12.70 9.53
C THR A 159 -8.73 13.89 10.36
N GLU A 160 -9.12 13.67 11.61
CA GLU A 160 -9.54 14.73 12.53
C GLU A 160 -8.38 15.68 12.88
N ALA A 161 -7.19 15.13 13.17
CA ALA A 161 -6.01 15.94 13.40
C ALA A 161 -5.61 16.78 12.16
N CYS A 162 -5.69 16.18 10.97
CA CYS A 162 -5.48 16.87 9.71
C CYS A 162 -6.44 18.06 9.55
N LEU A 163 -7.73 17.85 9.83
CA LEU A 163 -8.74 18.92 9.81
C LEU A 163 -8.45 20.02 10.84
N ASN A 164 -8.11 19.65 12.08
CA ASN A 164 -7.77 20.59 13.14
C ASN A 164 -6.50 21.42 12.82
N CYS A 165 -5.59 20.85 12.04
CA CYS A 165 -4.40 21.53 11.53
C CYS A 165 -4.61 22.19 10.16
N ASN A 166 -5.86 22.29 9.66
CA ASN A 166 -6.19 22.87 8.35
C ASN A 166 -5.42 22.24 7.16
N GLY A 167 -5.13 20.94 7.23
CA GLY A 167 -4.38 20.21 6.20
C GLY A 167 -2.86 20.28 6.33
N GLU A 168 -2.33 21.00 7.32
CA GLU A 168 -0.89 21.05 7.61
C GLU A 168 -0.40 19.78 8.33
N LYS A 169 0.92 19.63 8.44
CA LYS A 169 1.56 18.49 9.15
C LYS A 169 1.08 18.39 10.59
N PHE A 170 0.61 17.21 10.98
CA PHE A 170 -0.01 16.97 12.28
C PHE A 170 0.60 15.80 13.07
N GLU A 171 1.53 15.03 12.51
CA GLU A 171 2.05 13.81 13.17
C GLU A 171 2.60 14.08 14.59
N GLN A 172 3.20 15.24 14.81
CA GLN A 172 3.69 15.68 16.13
C GLN A 172 2.61 15.75 17.23
N PHE A 173 1.33 15.81 16.84
CA PHE A 173 0.17 15.85 17.73
C PHE A 173 -0.50 14.48 17.93
N ILE A 174 -0.07 13.46 17.16
CA ILE A 174 -0.59 12.09 17.24
C ILE A 174 0.51 11.20 17.83
N ARG A 175 0.39 10.89 19.12
CA ARG A 175 1.18 9.85 19.79
C ARG A 175 0.41 8.53 19.88
#